data_AF-A0A6M3JKJ2-F1
#
_entry.id   AF-A0A6M3JKJ2-F1
#
_cell.length_a   1.000
_cell.length_b   1.000
_cell.length_c   1.000
_cell.angle_alpha   90.00
_cell.angle_beta   90.00
_cell.angle_gamma   90.00
#
_symmetry.space_group_name_H-M   'P 1'
#
loop_
_entity.id
_entity.type
_entity.pdbx_description
1 polymer ?
#
loop_
_entity_poly.entity_id
_entity_poly.type
_entity_poly.pdbx_seq_one_letter_code
_entity_poly.pdbx_strand_id
1 'polypeptide(L)'
;MKIALFGTTSYQGKMLRHEESLKEQGHEVKLPAFDSHPEFDDIEVCEFNRSLIEWAERIDVFWDNRSVGFVFDFGMIFMARKPIHVAYLEPKTLAGVLTKYEGRMI
;
A
#
# COMPACT_ATOMS: atom_id res chain seq x y z
N MET A 1 6.98 -10.14 14.32
CA MET A 1 5.67 -9.47 14.26
C MET A 1 4.99 -9.81 12.95
N LYS A 2 3.67 -9.69 12.91
CA LYS A 2 2.84 -9.87 11.71
C LYS A 2 2.68 -8.54 10.99
N ILE A 3 3.17 -8.45 9.76
CA ILE A 3 3.15 -7.22 8.97
C ILE A 3 2.42 -7.48 7.67
N ALA A 4 1.43 -6.65 7.35
CA ALA A 4 0.86 -6.65 6.00
C ALA A 4 1.38 -5.45 5.21
N LEU A 5 1.72 -5.69 3.95
CA LEU A 5 2.14 -4.63 3.03
C LEU A 5 0.92 -4.18 2.24
N PHE A 6 0.68 -2.87 2.15
CA PHE A 6 -0.40 -2.31 1.35
C PHE A 6 0.13 -1.22 0.44
N GLY A 7 -0.34 -1.20 -0.80
CA GLY A 7 0.16 -0.21 -1.74
C GLY A 7 -0.32 -0.38 -3.16
N THR A 8 0.17 0.51 -4.01
CA THR A 8 -0.18 0.54 -5.43
C THR A 8 0.57 -0.55 -6.19
N THR A 9 -0.10 -1.24 -7.14
CA THR A 9 0.49 -2.30 -7.99
C THR A 9 1.78 -1.85 -8.69
N SER A 10 1.89 -0.57 -9.06
CA SER A 10 3.11 0.02 -9.65
C SER A 10 4.35 -0.07 -8.75
N TYR A 11 4.18 -0.31 -7.45
CA TYR A 11 5.27 -0.49 -6.48
C TYR A 11 5.41 -1.93 -5.98
N GLN A 12 4.78 -2.91 -6.61
CA GLN A 12 4.91 -4.33 -6.24
C GLN A 12 6.38 -4.76 -6.13
N GLY A 13 7.24 -4.36 -7.07
CA GLY A 13 8.67 -4.67 -6.99
C GLY A 13 9.40 -4.05 -5.78
N LYS A 14 8.94 -2.89 -5.28
CA LYS A 14 9.47 -2.32 -4.02
C LYS A 14 8.92 -3.06 -2.80
N MET A 15 7.65 -3.46 -2.85
CA MET A 15 7.00 -4.24 -1.79
C MET A 15 7.68 -5.59 -1.62
N LEU A 16 8.00 -6.30 -2.71
CA LEU A 16 8.70 -7.60 -2.65
C LEU A 16 10.09 -7.49 -2.00
N ARG A 17 10.89 -6.48 -2.35
CA ARG A 17 12.19 -6.25 -1.71
C ARG A 17 12.06 -5.93 -0.22
N HIS A 18 11.03 -5.17 0.14
CA HIS A 18 10.75 -4.85 1.54
C HIS A 18 10.27 -6.08 2.31
N GLU A 19 9.45 -6.93 1.69
CA GLU A 19 9.02 -8.22 2.23
C GLU A 19 10.23 -9.11 2.54
N GLU A 20 11.15 -9.28 1.59
CA GLU A 20 12.40 -10.04 1.78
C GLU A 20 13.17 -9.54 3.00
N SER A 21 13.41 -8.22 3.07
CA SER A 21 14.15 -7.61 4.18
C SER A 21 13.45 -7.80 5.53
N LEU A 22 12.12 -7.70 5.60
CA LEU A 22 11.37 -7.91 6.84
C LEU A 22 11.37 -9.39 7.25
N LYS A 23 11.32 -10.33 6.30
CA LYS A 23 11.43 -11.77 6.57
C LYS A 23 12.81 -12.13 7.12
N GLU A 24 13.89 -11.55 6.60
CA GLU A 24 15.25 -11.70 7.14
C GLU A 24 15.36 -11.21 8.59
N GLN A 25 14.57 -10.21 8.97
CA GLN A 25 14.47 -9.70 10.34
C GLN A 25 13.56 -10.56 11.26
N GLY A 26 13.08 -11.71 10.77
CA GLY A 26 12.24 -12.64 11.55
C GLY A 26 10.79 -12.19 11.68
N HIS A 27 10.27 -11.39 10.74
CA HIS A 27 8.87 -11.01 10.71
C HIS A 27 8.05 -11.94 9.79
N GLU A 28 6.79 -12.14 10.14
CA GLU A 28 5.81 -12.77 9.26
C GLU A 28 5.20 -11.68 8.39
N VAL A 29 5.28 -11.82 7.08
CA VAL A 29 4.85 -10.78 6.13
C VAL A 29 3.84 -11.35 5.14
N LYS A 30 2.77 -10.58 4.88
CA LYS A 30 1.78 -10.90 3.84
C LYS A 30 1.54 -9.71 2.92
N LEU A 31 1.28 -10.01 1.64
CA LEU A 31 0.94 -9.06 0.60
C LEU A 31 -0.57 -9.05 0.35
N PRO A 32 -1.16 -7.94 -0.12
CA PRO A 32 -2.58 -7.85 -0.40
C PRO A 32 -2.90 -8.58 -1.69
N ALA A 33 -4.19 -8.83 -1.93
CA ALA A 33 -4.64 -9.18 -3.25
C ALA A 33 -4.57 -7.92 -4.12
N PHE A 34 -3.75 -7.95 -5.15
CA PHE A 34 -3.78 -6.96 -6.23
C PHE A 34 -4.92 -7.28 -7.23
N ASP A 35 -5.35 -6.27 -8.00
CA ASP A 35 -6.40 -6.40 -9.03
C ASP A 35 -6.15 -7.54 -10.06
N SER A 36 -4.92 -8.03 -10.16
CA SER A 36 -4.53 -9.11 -11.06
C SER A 36 -4.72 -10.53 -10.48
N HIS A 37 -5.45 -10.71 -9.37
CA HIS A 37 -5.77 -12.04 -8.85
C HIS A 37 -6.93 -12.66 -9.65
N PRO A 38 -6.67 -13.63 -10.54
CA PRO A 38 -7.71 -14.18 -11.42
C PRO A 38 -8.72 -15.08 -10.67
N GLU A 39 -8.43 -15.42 -9.41
CA GLU A 39 -9.23 -16.30 -8.57
C GLU A 39 -10.25 -15.56 -7.71
N PHE A 40 -10.17 -14.22 -7.63
CA PHE A 40 -11.06 -13.40 -6.81
C PHE A 40 -11.91 -12.48 -7.68
N ASP A 41 -13.18 -12.34 -7.32
CA ASP A 41 -14.01 -11.23 -7.76
C ASP A 41 -13.73 -9.95 -6.96
N ASP A 42 -14.44 -8.86 -7.30
CA ASP A 42 -14.21 -7.54 -6.72
C ASP A 42 -14.43 -7.50 -5.19
N ILE A 43 -15.41 -8.26 -4.67
CA ILE A 43 -15.71 -8.27 -3.22
C ILE A 43 -14.74 -9.19 -2.49
N GLU A 44 -14.35 -10.31 -3.09
CA GLU A 44 -13.38 -11.25 -2.53
C GLU A 44 -12.00 -10.60 -2.36
N VAL A 45 -11.57 -9.73 -3.28
CA VAL A 45 -10.35 -8.92 -3.11
C VAL A 45 -10.44 -8.06 -1.85
N CYS A 46 -11.57 -7.38 -1.64
CA CYS A 46 -11.78 -6.50 -0.49
C CYS A 46 -11.82 -7.29 0.83
N GLU A 47 -12.51 -8.44 0.85
CA GLU A 47 -12.59 -9.32 2.02
C GLU A 47 -11.24 -9.94 2.38
N PHE A 48 -10.48 -10.37 1.37
CA PHE A 48 -9.11 -10.85 1.56
C PHE A 48 -8.23 -9.77 2.19
N ASN A 49 -8.23 -8.56 1.62
CA ASN A 49 -7.47 -7.42 2.14
C ASN A 49 -7.88 -7.08 3.57
N ARG A 50 -9.18 -7.05 3.88
CA ARG A 50 -9.69 -6.86 5.26
C ARG A 50 -9.13 -7.92 6.21
N SER A 51 -9.13 -9.20 5.81
CA SER A 51 -8.61 -10.30 6.64
C SER A 51 -7.11 -10.14 6.96
N LEU A 52 -6.33 -9.60 6.02
CA LEU A 52 -4.91 -9.30 6.24
C LEU A 52 -4.71 -8.14 7.21
N ILE A 53 -5.53 -7.09 7.09
CA ILE A 53 -5.53 -5.96 8.02
C ILE A 53 -5.79 -6.46 9.44
N GLU A 54 -6.80 -7.32 9.62
CA GLU A 54 -7.14 -7.92 10.91
C GLU A 54 -5.99 -8.76 11.48
N TRP A 55 -5.37 -9.60 10.66
CA TRP A 55 -4.22 -10.44 11.03
C TRP A 55 -2.96 -9.66 11.41
N ALA A 56 -2.71 -8.51 10.77
CA ALA A 56 -1.48 -7.75 10.94
C ALA A 56 -1.41 -6.97 12.26
N GLU A 57 -0.23 -6.90 12.86
CA GLU A 57 0.09 -6.02 13.99
C GLU A 57 0.51 -4.62 13.52
N ARG A 58 1.04 -4.51 12.30
CA ARG A 58 1.46 -3.26 11.64
C ARG A 58 1.19 -3.33 10.14
N ILE A 59 0.88 -2.19 9.54
CA ILE A 59 0.72 -2.05 8.09
C ILE A 59 1.85 -1.20 7.53
N ASP A 60 2.57 -1.72 6.53
CA ASP A 60 3.62 -0.99 5.84
C ASP A 60 3.09 -0.51 4.48
N VAL A 61 3.14 0.81 4.26
CA VAL A 61 2.45 1.48 3.15
C VAL A 61 3.39 1.90 2.03
N PHE A 62 2.98 1.63 0.80
CA PHE A 62 3.62 2.04 -0.46
C PHE A 62 2.63 2.78 -1.36
N TRP A 63 2.61 4.11 -1.34
CA TRP A 63 1.56 4.88 -2.02
C TRP A 63 2.07 5.91 -3.01
N ASP A 64 1.40 5.99 -4.17
CA ASP A 64 1.72 6.91 -5.26
C ASP A 64 0.87 8.20 -5.27
N ASN A 65 0.03 8.39 -4.25
CA ASN A 65 -0.95 9.48 -4.15
C ASN A 65 -2.07 9.44 -5.21
N ARG A 66 -2.31 8.30 -5.87
CA ARG A 66 -3.29 8.19 -6.97
C ARG A 66 -4.16 6.93 -6.92
N SER A 67 -3.69 5.84 -6.32
CA SER A 67 -4.45 4.58 -6.27
C SER A 67 -5.75 4.71 -5.46
N VAL A 68 -6.90 4.58 -6.15
CA VAL A 68 -8.23 4.56 -5.52
C VAL A 68 -8.44 3.32 -4.65
N GLY A 69 -7.96 2.15 -5.11
CA GLY A 69 -7.99 0.92 -4.31
C GLY A 69 -7.26 1.09 -2.97
N PHE A 70 -6.07 1.70 -2.99
CA PHE A 70 -5.35 2.00 -1.75
C PHE A 70 -6.09 3.00 -0.86
N VAL A 71 -6.81 3.99 -1.40
CA VAL A 71 -7.62 4.91 -0.58
C VAL A 71 -8.72 4.15 0.17
N PHE A 72 -9.34 3.16 -0.48
CA PHE A 72 -10.32 2.29 0.16
C PHE A 72 -9.67 1.41 1.24
N ASP A 73 -8.56 0.75 0.93
CA ASP A 73 -7.78 -0.03 1.90
C ASP A 73 -7.35 0.82 3.10
N PHE A 74 -6.89 2.05 2.87
CA PHE A 74 -6.52 3.01 3.92
C PHE A 74 -7.72 3.33 4.81
N GLY A 75 -8.92 3.48 4.25
CA GLY A 75 -10.15 3.63 5.03
C GLY A 75 -10.38 2.44 5.97
N MET A 76 -10.19 1.21 5.48
CA MET A 76 -10.30 0.00 6.31
C MET A 76 -9.21 -0.07 7.39
N ILE A 77 -7.96 0.24 7.04
CA ILE A 77 -6.80 0.30 7.96
C ILE A 77 -7.06 1.32 9.07
N PHE A 78 -7.54 2.51 8.70
CA PHE A 78 -7.87 3.59 9.62
C PHE A 78 -8.99 3.17 10.58
N MET A 79 -10.07 2.58 10.06
CA MET A 79 -11.18 2.07 10.88
C MET A 79 -10.68 1.00 11.87
N ALA A 80 -9.83 0.08 11.42
CA ALA A 80 -9.24 -0.98 12.24
C ALA A 80 -8.19 -0.50 13.24
N ARG A 81 -7.86 0.81 13.26
CA ARG A 81 -6.87 1.45 14.15
C ARG A 81 -5.51 0.78 14.10
N LYS A 82 -5.11 0.27 12.92
CA LYS A 82 -3.83 -0.42 12.78
C LYS A 82 -2.67 0.59 12.72
N PRO A 83 -1.54 0.32 13.39
CA PRO A 83 -0.34 1.12 13.24
C PRO A 83 0.14 1.13 11.80
N ILE A 84 0.42 2.32 11.25
CA ILE A 84 0.96 2.49 9.90
C ILE A 84 2.44 2.86 10.00
N HIS A 85 3.26 2.16 9.22
CA HIS A 85 4.60 2.57 8.86
C HIS A 85 4.64 2.95 7.38
N VAL A 86 5.12 4.15 7.07
CA VAL A 86 5.23 4.62 5.69
C VAL A 86 6.56 4.13 5.11
N ALA A 87 6.51 3.03 4.35
CA ALA A 87 7.70 2.44 3.74
C ALA A 87 8.09 3.17 2.45
N TYR A 88 7.12 3.68 1.68
CA TYR A 88 7.38 4.52 0.52
C TYR A 88 6.22 5.45 0.18
N LEU A 89 6.54 6.71 -0.12
CA LEU A 89 5.64 7.66 -0.77
C LEU A 89 6.28 8.19 -2.04
N GLU A 90 5.51 8.30 -3.13
CA GLU A 90 5.98 8.92 -4.36
C GLU A 90 6.18 10.43 -4.17
N PRO A 91 7.42 10.94 -4.26
CA PRO A 91 7.66 12.37 -4.12
C PRO A 91 7.21 13.17 -5.36
N LYS A 92 7.11 12.55 -6.53
CA LYS A 92 6.74 13.24 -7.78
C LYS A 92 5.25 13.11 -8.06
N THR A 93 4.52 14.21 -7.88
CA THR A 93 3.07 14.26 -8.08
C THR A 93 2.70 15.23 -9.21
N LEU A 94 1.50 15.05 -9.79
CA LEU A 94 0.95 16.00 -10.78
C LEU A 94 0.77 17.40 -10.17
N ALA A 95 0.36 17.49 -8.90
CA ALA A 95 0.33 18.76 -8.17
C ALA A 95 1.71 19.44 -8.16
N GLY A 96 2.77 18.68 -7.89
CA GLY A 96 4.14 19.19 -7.96
C GLY A 96 4.56 19.63 -9.37
N VAL A 97 4.03 19.02 -10.42
CA VAL A 97 4.23 19.50 -11.80
C VAL A 97 3.52 20.84 -12.01
N LEU A 98 2.24 20.96 -11.64
CA LEU A 98 1.45 22.18 -11.82
C LEU A 98 2.10 23.39 -11.13
N THR A 99 2.48 23.25 -9.86
CA THR A 99 3.14 24.34 -9.10
C THR A 99 4.48 24.74 -9.71
N LYS A 100 5.28 23.77 -10.19
CA LYS A 100 6.57 24.07 -10.83
C LYS A 100 6.41 24.66 -12.23
N TYR A 101 5.34 24.31 -12.94
CA TYR A 101 5.05 24.83 -14.27
C TYR A 101 4.65 26.31 -14.17
N GLU A 102 3.78 26.67 -13.24
CA GLU A 102 3.44 28.07 -12.92
C GLU A 102 4.71 28.92 -12.70
N GLY A 103 5.61 28.47 -11.83
CA GLY A 103 6.86 29.18 -11.53
C GLY A 103 7.87 29.25 -12.68
N ARG A 104 7.66 28.54 -13.81
CA ARG A 104 8.49 28.65 -15.02
C ARG A 104 7.91 29.58 -16.08
N MET A 105 6.64 29.93 -15.96
CA MET A 105 5.93 30.81 -16.90
C MET A 105 5.95 32.28 -16.44
N ILE A 106 6.63 32.56 -15.32
CA ILE A 106 6.84 33.90 -14.73
C ILE A 106 8.33 34.26 -14.85
#